data_AF-A0A932KLV1-F1
#
_entry.id   AF-A0A932KLV1-F1
#
_cell.length_a   1.000
_cell.length_b   1.000
_cell.length_c   1.000
_cell.angle_alpha   90.00
_cell.angle_beta   90.00
_cell.angle_gamma   90.00
#
_symmetry.space_group_name_H-M   'P 1'
#
loop_
_entity.id
_entity.type
_entity.pdbx_description
1 polymer ?
#
loop_
_entity_poly.entity_id
_entity_poly.type
_entity_poly.pdbx_seq_one_letter_code
_entity_poly.pdbx_strand_id
1 'polypeptide(L)'
;MSDAYRKGHAWHPLALQNQALPKDRFGLVDWAQALRKGVIQPKSSIRPGDGEPPGLDLDVVIPTKSDFLDDVIFPHSIHTWWLGCDSCHPKHFVPARGANPMSMREMIQGRHCGACHNKVAFPLTDCTRCHAKPKSRAAK
;
A
#
# COMPACT_ATOMS: atom_id res chain seq x y z
N MET A 1 36.39 4.62 -13.81
CA MET A 1 34.91 4.65 -13.92
C MET A 1 34.40 6.06 -13.74
N SER A 2 33.52 6.55 -14.62
CA SER A 2 33.01 7.92 -14.58
C SER A 2 32.06 8.16 -13.40
N ASP A 3 31.86 9.42 -13.04
CA ASP A 3 30.91 9.80 -11.99
C ASP A 3 29.46 9.43 -12.37
N ALA A 4 29.11 9.54 -13.66
CA ALA A 4 27.84 9.07 -14.20
C ALA A 4 27.68 7.55 -14.07
N TYR A 5 28.74 6.78 -14.32
CA TYR A 5 28.73 5.33 -14.12
C TYR A 5 28.49 4.97 -12.66
N ARG A 6 29.18 5.65 -11.72
CA ARG A 6 29.06 5.41 -10.28
C ARG A 6 27.65 5.77 -9.76
N LYS A 7 27.08 6.89 -10.22
CA LYS A 7 25.70 7.30 -9.92
C LYS A 7 24.66 6.38 -10.54
N GLY A 8 24.90 5.87 -11.75
CA GLY A 8 24.03 4.92 -12.43
C GLY A 8 23.98 3.53 -11.78
N HIS A 9 24.98 3.18 -10.95
CA HIS A 9 25.00 1.95 -10.13
C HIS A 9 24.40 2.13 -8.73
N ALA A 10 24.09 3.37 -8.33
CA ALA A 10 23.29 3.63 -7.14
C ALA A 10 21.81 3.34 -7.43
N TRP A 11 20.97 3.21 -6.39
CA TRP A 11 19.51 2.91 -6.43
C TRP A 11 18.85 3.06 -7.83
N HIS A 12 18.90 2.00 -8.64
CA HIS A 12 18.37 1.97 -10.01
C HIS A 12 17.64 0.65 -10.29
N PRO A 13 16.63 0.62 -11.19
CA PRO A 13 15.86 -0.60 -11.47
C PRO A 13 16.72 -1.80 -11.89
N LEU A 14 17.84 -1.60 -12.60
CA LEU A 14 18.74 -2.70 -12.96
C LEU A 14 19.58 -3.19 -11.76
N ALA A 15 19.87 -2.37 -10.74
CA ALA A 15 20.47 -2.84 -9.48
C ALA A 15 19.50 -3.73 -8.68
N LEU A 16 18.19 -3.54 -8.85
CA LEU A 16 17.17 -4.38 -8.22
C LEU A 16 16.96 -5.71 -8.96
N GLN A 17 17.46 -5.88 -10.20
CA GLN A 17 17.26 -7.11 -10.97
C GLN A 17 17.88 -8.34 -10.29
N ASN A 18 19.00 -8.16 -9.58
CA ASN A 18 19.68 -9.22 -8.85
C ASN A 18 19.23 -9.33 -7.39
N GLN A 19 18.37 -8.42 -6.91
CA GLN A 19 17.81 -8.54 -5.58
C GLN A 19 16.66 -9.54 -5.62
N ALA A 20 16.73 -10.56 -4.77
CA ALA A 20 15.62 -11.51 -4.57
C ALA A 20 14.45 -10.79 -3.89
N LEU A 21 13.64 -10.10 -4.69
CA LEU A 21 12.44 -9.43 -4.20
C LEU A 21 11.46 -10.46 -3.67
N PRO A 22 10.92 -10.27 -2.46
CA PRO A 22 9.95 -11.19 -1.90
C PRO A 22 8.71 -11.28 -2.80
N LYS A 23 8.14 -12.47 -2.86
CA LYS A 23 6.95 -12.75 -3.65
C LYS A 23 5.76 -13.04 -2.75
N ASP A 24 4.57 -12.63 -3.19
CA ASP A 24 3.32 -13.04 -2.57
C ASP A 24 2.88 -14.43 -3.04
N ARG A 25 1.75 -14.92 -2.53
CA ARG A 25 1.20 -16.24 -2.87
C ARG A 25 0.82 -16.41 -4.35
N PHE A 26 0.72 -15.31 -5.10
CA PHE A 26 0.45 -15.31 -6.54
C PHE A 26 1.74 -15.19 -7.37
N GLY A 27 2.92 -15.18 -6.73
CA GLY A 27 4.20 -15.00 -7.40
C GLY A 27 4.50 -13.56 -7.81
N LEU A 28 3.66 -12.59 -7.41
CA LEU A 28 3.87 -11.17 -7.67
C LEU A 28 4.84 -10.60 -6.63
N VAL A 29 5.48 -9.46 -6.93
CA VAL A 29 6.37 -8.79 -5.96
C VAL A 29 5.56 -8.30 -4.76
N ASP A 30 5.96 -8.71 -3.55
CA ASP A 30 5.41 -8.19 -2.31
C ASP A 30 6.20 -6.96 -1.86
N TRP A 31 5.82 -5.80 -2.41
CA TRP A 31 6.45 -4.51 -2.09
C TRP A 31 6.42 -4.19 -0.60
N ALA A 32 5.37 -4.58 0.11
CA ALA A 32 5.26 -4.32 1.54
C ALA A 32 6.28 -5.14 2.34
N GLN A 33 6.48 -6.41 1.97
CA GLN A 33 7.51 -7.23 2.58
C GLN A 33 8.92 -6.75 2.21
N ALA A 34 9.13 -6.29 0.97
CA ALA A 34 10.42 -5.76 0.52
C ALA A 34 10.84 -4.53 1.36
N LEU A 35 9.90 -3.63 1.65
CA LEU A 35 10.11 -2.48 2.54
C LEU A 35 10.40 -2.92 3.98
N ARG A 36 9.55 -3.79 4.55
CA ARG A 36 9.72 -4.27 5.93
C ARG A 36 11.05 -5.00 6.16
N LYS A 37 11.56 -5.70 5.14
CA LYS A 37 12.85 -6.39 5.18
C LYS A 37 14.04 -5.48 4.83
N GLY A 38 13.80 -4.22 4.47
CA GLY A 38 14.85 -3.29 4.06
C GLY A 38 15.54 -3.66 2.74
N VAL A 39 14.95 -4.56 1.95
CA VAL A 39 15.46 -4.94 0.61
C VAL A 39 15.47 -3.72 -0.29
N ILE A 40 14.43 -2.89 -0.17
CA ILE A 40 14.32 -1.59 -0.81
C ILE A 40 14.22 -0.49 0.25
N GLN A 41 14.87 0.65 -0.01
CA GLN A 41 14.81 1.88 0.78
C GLN A 41 14.53 3.07 -0.14
N PRO A 42 13.25 3.33 -0.48
CA PRO A 42 12.91 4.42 -1.36
C PRO A 42 13.21 5.78 -0.72
N LYS A 43 13.61 6.75 -1.53
CA LYS A 43 13.77 8.13 -1.07
C LYS A 43 12.42 8.83 -0.99
N SER A 44 12.18 9.54 0.10
CA SER A 44 10.99 10.37 0.33
C SER A 44 10.94 11.61 -0.58
N SER A 45 12.09 12.12 -1.01
CA SER A 45 12.19 13.24 -1.95
C SER A 45 13.43 13.14 -2.85
N ILE A 46 13.33 13.75 -4.03
CA ILE A 46 14.46 13.96 -4.94
C ILE A 46 15.28 15.21 -4.58
N ARG A 47 14.71 16.13 -3.78
CA ARG A 47 15.38 17.37 -3.39
C ARG A 47 16.23 17.14 -2.14
N PRO A 48 17.51 17.55 -2.15
CA PRO A 48 18.35 17.50 -0.95
C PRO A 48 17.76 18.35 0.17
N GLY A 49 17.70 17.80 1.39
CA GLY A 49 17.26 18.53 2.58
C GLY A 49 15.75 18.48 2.87
N ASP A 50 14.95 17.93 1.96
CA ASP A 50 13.56 17.58 2.29
C ASP A 50 13.58 16.50 3.37
N GLY A 51 12.91 16.76 4.50
CA GLY A 51 12.74 15.77 5.57
C GLY A 51 11.86 14.61 5.14
N GLU A 52 11.99 13.47 5.81
CA GLU A 52 11.06 12.36 5.63
C GLU A 52 9.71 12.73 6.25
N PRO A 53 8.60 12.74 5.48
CA PRO A 53 7.29 12.94 6.06
C PRO A 53 7.06 11.85 7.10
N PRO A 54 6.56 12.17 8.30
CA PRO A 54 6.25 11.13 9.27
C PRO A 54 5.18 10.23 8.68
N GLY A 55 5.50 8.95 8.50
CA GLY A 55 4.51 7.93 8.21
C GLY A 55 3.43 7.94 9.29
N LEU A 56 2.17 7.74 8.91
CA LEU A 56 1.05 7.73 9.84
C LEU A 56 0.80 6.30 10.33
N ASP A 57 1.06 6.06 11.61
CA ASP A 57 0.73 4.80 12.26
C ASP A 57 -0.72 4.82 12.78
N LEU A 58 -1.66 4.62 11.85
CA LEU A 58 -3.09 4.58 12.15
C LEU A 58 -3.80 3.54 11.28
N ASP A 59 -4.41 2.57 11.93
CA ASP A 59 -5.27 1.58 11.28
C ASP A 59 -6.73 2.04 11.27
N VAL A 60 -7.33 2.02 10.09
CA VAL A 60 -8.77 2.24 9.91
C VAL A 60 -9.45 0.90 9.68
N VAL A 61 -10.30 0.51 10.62
CA VAL A 61 -11.21 -0.62 10.45
C VAL A 61 -12.44 -0.16 9.68
N ILE A 62 -12.75 -0.85 8.58
CA ILE A 62 -13.90 -0.62 7.72
C ILE A 62 -14.82 -1.85 7.84
N PRO A 63 -15.98 -1.71 8.51
CA PRO A 63 -16.93 -2.81 8.65
C PRO A 63 -17.48 -3.24 7.28
N THR A 64 -17.54 -4.55 7.04
CA THR A 64 -18.15 -5.05 5.81
C THR A 64 -19.60 -5.44 6.01
N LYS A 65 -20.40 -5.26 4.95
CA LYS A 65 -21.80 -5.69 4.92
C LYS A 65 -21.97 -7.21 4.77
N SER A 66 -20.91 -7.95 4.47
CA SER A 66 -20.97 -9.41 4.26
C SER A 66 -20.83 -10.13 5.59
N ASP A 67 -21.76 -11.02 5.94
CA ASP A 67 -21.67 -11.79 7.19
C ASP A 67 -20.59 -12.88 7.18
N PHE A 68 -20.09 -13.22 6.00
CA PHE A 68 -19.12 -14.29 5.78
C PHE A 68 -17.67 -13.79 5.66
N LEU A 69 -17.49 -12.49 5.48
CA LEU A 69 -16.16 -11.88 5.36
C LEU A 69 -15.83 -11.08 6.60
N ASP A 70 -14.56 -11.15 6.97
CA ASP A 70 -13.97 -10.30 8.00
C ASP A 70 -14.03 -8.82 7.61
N ASP A 71 -13.96 -7.97 8.63
CA ASP A 71 -13.83 -6.52 8.46
C ASP A 71 -12.47 -6.17 7.83
N VAL A 72 -12.47 -5.05 7.11
CA VAL A 72 -11.28 -4.61 6.39
C VAL A 72 -10.39 -3.77 7.30
N ILE A 73 -9.08 -4.01 7.27
CA ILE A 73 -8.09 -3.13 7.89
C ILE A 73 -7.40 -2.33 6.79
N PHE A 74 -7.40 -1.01 6.93
CA PHE A 74 -6.59 -0.10 6.13
C PHE A 74 -5.48 0.51 7.00
N PRO A 75 -4.22 0.03 6.85
CA PRO A 75 -3.09 0.58 7.60
C PRO A 75 -2.48 1.79 6.88
N HIS A 76 -2.50 2.97 7.49
CA HIS A 76 -1.84 4.13 6.89
C HIS A 76 -0.33 3.96 6.78
N SER A 77 0.31 3.23 7.69
CA SER A 77 1.77 3.14 7.78
C SER A 77 2.41 2.66 6.47
N ILE A 78 1.85 1.61 5.86
CA ILE A 78 2.38 1.08 4.59
C ILE A 78 2.00 1.94 3.38
N HIS A 79 0.89 2.67 3.44
CA HIS A 79 0.45 3.55 2.36
C HIS A 79 1.20 4.89 2.39
N THR A 80 1.53 5.38 3.58
CA THR A 80 2.25 6.64 3.82
C THR A 80 3.76 6.47 3.91
N TRP A 81 4.25 5.23 3.75
CA TRP A 81 5.69 4.96 3.72
C TRP A 81 6.40 5.71 2.58
N TRP A 82 5.74 5.80 1.42
CA TRP A 82 6.30 6.51 0.26
C TRP A 82 5.31 7.48 -0.39
N LEU A 83 4.00 7.36 -0.11
CA LEU A 83 2.99 8.26 -0.68
C LEU A 83 2.64 9.36 0.32
N GLY A 84 2.45 10.58 -0.20
CA GLY A 84 1.95 11.71 0.57
C GLY A 84 0.44 11.63 0.83
N CYS A 85 -0.04 12.38 1.82
CA CYS A 85 -1.47 12.44 2.15
C CYS A 85 -2.35 12.88 0.96
N ASP A 86 -1.81 13.77 0.13
CA ASP A 86 -2.43 14.31 -1.09
C ASP A 86 -2.61 13.27 -2.20
N SER A 87 -1.84 12.18 -2.14
CA SER A 87 -2.00 11.04 -3.05
C SER A 87 -3.34 10.32 -2.84
N CYS A 88 -3.95 10.47 -1.66
CA CYS A 88 -5.22 9.84 -1.30
C CYS A 88 -6.33 10.85 -1.02
N HIS A 89 -6.02 11.95 -0.34
CA HIS A 89 -7.00 12.91 0.18
C HIS A 89 -6.92 14.26 -0.55
N PRO A 90 -8.07 14.91 -0.83
CA PRO A 90 -9.44 14.38 -0.70
C PRO A 90 -9.87 13.54 -1.91
N LYS A 91 -9.00 13.36 -2.91
CA LYS A 91 -9.34 12.86 -4.24
C LYS A 91 -10.00 11.48 -4.24
N HIS A 92 -9.44 10.52 -3.51
CA HIS A 92 -9.92 9.14 -3.46
C HIS A 92 -10.72 8.86 -2.19
N PHE A 93 -10.41 9.59 -1.11
CA PHE A 93 -11.06 9.45 0.18
C PHE A 93 -11.23 10.81 0.84
N VAL A 94 -12.37 11.03 1.49
CA VAL A 94 -12.56 12.09 2.46
C VAL A 94 -11.83 11.68 3.75
N PRO A 95 -11.02 12.55 4.39
CA PRO A 95 -10.29 12.24 5.62
C PRO A 95 -11.21 12.23 6.86
N ALA A 96 -12.29 11.44 6.80
CA ALA A 96 -13.27 11.27 7.84
C ALA A 96 -13.75 9.81 7.90
N ARG A 97 -13.78 9.23 9.11
CA ARG A 97 -14.24 7.86 9.33
C ARG A 97 -15.71 7.72 8.91
N GLY A 98 -16.03 6.69 8.13
CA GLY A 98 -17.39 6.43 7.68
C GLY A 98 -17.89 7.33 6.55
N ALA A 99 -17.14 8.35 6.12
CA ALA A 99 -17.55 9.28 5.07
C ALA A 99 -17.33 8.75 3.63
N ASN A 100 -16.78 7.53 3.50
CA ASN A 100 -16.38 6.94 2.22
C ASN A 100 -17.18 5.66 1.96
N PRO A 101 -18.45 5.76 1.55
CA PRO A 101 -19.19 4.60 1.09
C PRO A 101 -18.48 4.03 -0.16
N MET A 102 -18.24 2.73 -0.16
CA MET A 102 -17.54 2.06 -1.25
C MET A 102 -18.04 0.63 -1.41
N SER A 103 -17.86 0.06 -2.60
CA SER A 103 -18.07 -1.37 -2.83
C SER A 103 -16.98 -1.98 -3.71
N MET A 104 -16.84 -3.30 -3.64
CA MET A 104 -15.90 -4.05 -4.49
C MET A 104 -16.15 -3.80 -5.98
N ARG A 105 -17.40 -3.60 -6.40
CA ARG A 105 -17.73 -3.27 -7.80
C ARG A 105 -17.06 -1.98 -8.25
N GLU A 106 -17.05 -0.97 -7.39
CA GLU A 106 -16.42 0.33 -7.69
C GLU A 106 -14.90 0.22 -7.70
N MET A 107 -14.35 -0.61 -6.80
CA MET A 107 -12.92 -0.90 -6.79
C MET A 107 -12.48 -1.60 -8.06
N ILE A 108 -13.23 -2.57 -8.58
CA ILE A 108 -12.94 -3.19 -9.89
C ILE A 108 -12.98 -2.15 -11.02
N GLN A 109 -13.84 -1.14 -10.92
CA GLN A 109 -13.91 -0.01 -11.86
C GLN A 109 -12.81 1.06 -11.64
N GLY A 110 -11.86 0.82 -10.73
CA GLY A 110 -10.73 1.71 -10.50
C GLY A 110 -10.97 2.85 -9.51
N ARG A 111 -12.06 2.80 -8.72
CA ARG A 111 -12.33 3.77 -7.64
C ARG A 111 -11.79 3.28 -6.29
N HIS A 112 -11.65 4.19 -5.33
CA HIS A 112 -11.18 3.88 -3.96
C HIS A 112 -9.88 3.06 -3.97
N CYS A 113 -9.85 1.90 -3.31
CA CYS A 113 -8.70 0.99 -3.29
C CYS A 113 -8.24 0.58 -4.70
N GLY A 114 -9.19 0.42 -5.63
CA GLY A 114 -8.92 0.06 -7.02
C GLY A 114 -8.24 1.15 -7.85
N ALA A 115 -8.08 2.36 -7.32
CA ALA A 115 -7.24 3.37 -7.95
C ALA A 115 -5.80 2.86 -8.12
N CYS A 116 -5.34 2.03 -7.17
CA CYS A 116 -3.97 1.48 -7.13
C CYS A 116 -3.93 -0.05 -7.16
N HIS A 117 -4.78 -0.75 -6.41
CA HIS A 117 -4.87 -2.22 -6.43
C HIS A 117 -5.37 -2.71 -7.80
N ASN A 118 -4.80 -3.82 -8.31
CA ASN A 118 -4.88 -4.28 -9.71
C ASN A 118 -4.11 -3.46 -10.76
N LYS A 119 -3.36 -2.42 -10.37
CA LYS A 119 -2.55 -1.61 -11.32
C LYS A 119 -1.09 -1.52 -10.89
N VAL A 120 -0.86 -0.96 -9.72
CA VAL A 120 0.48 -0.72 -9.14
C VAL A 120 0.67 -1.43 -7.80
N ALA A 121 -0.41 -1.94 -7.22
CA ALA A 121 -0.40 -2.74 -6.00
C ALA A 121 -1.05 -4.12 -6.25
N PHE A 122 -0.96 -4.99 -5.25
CA PHE A 122 -1.45 -6.37 -5.30
C PHE A 122 -2.93 -6.46 -5.73
N PRO A 123 -3.36 -7.60 -6.31
CA PRO A 123 -4.66 -7.70 -6.91
C PRO A 123 -5.80 -7.76 -5.89
N LEU A 124 -6.96 -7.19 -6.23
CA LEU A 124 -8.17 -7.21 -5.40
C LEU A 124 -8.74 -8.62 -5.16
N THR A 125 -8.24 -9.62 -5.89
CA THR A 125 -8.57 -11.04 -5.68
C THR A 125 -7.89 -11.64 -4.45
N ASP A 126 -6.91 -10.93 -3.85
CA ASP A 126 -6.33 -11.33 -2.57
C ASP A 126 -7.18 -10.85 -1.37
N CYS A 127 -8.37 -11.42 -1.22
CA CYS A 127 -9.37 -10.95 -0.25
C CYS A 127 -8.81 -10.83 1.17
N THR A 128 -8.03 -11.83 1.61
CA THR A 128 -7.48 -11.94 2.97
C THR A 128 -6.45 -10.88 3.32
N ARG A 129 -5.90 -10.15 2.34
CA ARG A 129 -4.96 -9.04 2.62
C ARG A 129 -5.66 -7.78 3.12
N CYS A 130 -6.95 -7.63 2.82
CA CYS A 130 -7.75 -6.51 3.29
C CYS A 130 -8.70 -6.97 4.41
N HIS A 131 -9.44 -8.05 4.15
CA HIS A 131 -10.39 -8.67 5.08
C HIS A 131 -9.63 -9.48 6.14
N ALA A 132 -9.07 -8.78 7.11
CA ALA A 132 -8.13 -9.32 8.08
C ALA A 132 -8.54 -9.06 9.54
N LYS A 133 -9.62 -8.31 9.79
CA LYS A 133 -10.16 -8.10 11.13
C LYS A 133 -11.36 -9.03 11.35
N PRO A 134 -11.23 -10.09 12.16
CA PRO A 134 -12.37 -10.91 12.53
C PRO A 134 -13.51 -10.06 13.04
N LYS A 135 -14.72 -10.34 12.54
CA LYS A 135 -15.92 -9.67 13.05
C LYS A 135 -16.05 -9.94 14.54
N SER A 136 -16.39 -8.90 15.31
CA SER A 136 -16.85 -9.11 16.68
C SER A 136 -18.19 -9.82 16.61
N ARG A 137 -18.17 -11.15 16.60
CA ARG A 137 -19.38 -11.93 16.85
C ARG A 137 -19.74 -11.61 18.30
N ALA A 138 -20.78 -10.80 18.51
CA ALA A 138 -21.44 -10.80 19.80
C ALA A 138 -21.74 -12.26 20.10
N ALA A 139 -21.22 -12.78 21.23
CA ALA A 139 -21.56 -14.11 21.69
C ALA A 139 -23.07 -14.21 21.64
N LYS A 140 -23.59 -15.13 20.80
CA LYS A 140 -25.00 -15.49 20.86
C LYS A 140 -25.26 -16.17 22.20
#